data_AF-A0A2A3XS08-F1
#
_entry.id   AF-A0A2A3XS08-F1
#
_cell.length_a   1.000
_cell.length_b   1.000
_cell.length_c   1.000
_cell.angle_alpha   90.00
_cell.angle_beta   90.00
_cell.angle_gamma   90.00
#
_symmetry.space_group_name_H-M   'P 1'
#
loop_
_entity.id
_entity.type
_entity.pdbx_description
1 polymer ?
#
loop_
_entity_poly.entity_id
_entity_poly.type
_entity_poly.pdbx_seq_one_letter_code
_entity_poly.pdbx_strand_id
1 'polypeptide(L)'
;MHTPPGARRPIQGIAAFSAGITRQEAISMKTSKALREEHDTSNTALQSVLIHADRFSTIRQVPFTLHNGKPGRHIVVTAGSGRGVVIVPVVNVRGLNYFCVVDEYRLPVGQTITGFPRGGTDPHEEQEDAARRELREETGIEACDLVHMGSVFADTGILDTKIDVYFAQAANIPTDHVDPETGGTSRWIAHGQLGSLIHSGKMRCGLTLAALSLVEHSGRLR
;
A
#
# COMPACT_ATOMS: atom_id res chain seq x y z
N MET A 1 32.44 -10.81 64.79
CA MET A 1 32.29 -12.24 65.17
C MET A 1 32.07 -13.02 63.88
N HIS A 2 33.13 -13.53 63.26
CA HIS A 2 33.61 -14.93 63.36
C HIS A 2 32.64 -15.99 62.77
N THR A 3 32.81 -16.25 61.46
CA THR A 3 33.09 -17.53 60.74
C THR A 3 33.01 -18.89 61.50
N PRO A 4 33.03 -20.07 60.82
CA PRO A 4 32.35 -20.62 59.61
C PRO A 4 31.97 -22.13 59.84
N PRO A 5 32.29 -23.16 59.00
CA PRO A 5 31.83 -23.56 57.66
C PRO A 5 31.19 -24.98 57.60
N GLY A 6 30.63 -25.36 56.46
CA GLY A 6 30.31 -26.76 56.13
C GLY A 6 30.60 -27.07 54.66
N ALA A 7 31.81 -27.55 54.38
CA ALA A 7 32.23 -28.04 53.07
C ALA A 7 32.18 -29.58 53.04
N ARG A 8 31.78 -30.16 51.90
CA ARG A 8 32.37 -31.40 51.32
C ARG A 8 31.96 -31.54 49.84
N ARG A 9 33.00 -31.59 48.99
CA ARG A 9 33.03 -31.92 47.54
C ARG A 9 33.06 -33.47 47.37
N PRO A 10 33.46 -34.05 46.22
CA PRO A 10 33.12 -33.85 44.79
C PRO A 10 32.66 -35.18 44.14
N ILE A 11 32.13 -35.16 42.91
CA ILE A 11 32.33 -36.27 41.96
C ILE A 11 32.73 -35.68 40.59
N GLN A 12 33.86 -36.18 40.09
CA GLN A 12 34.48 -35.92 38.78
C GLN A 12 33.81 -36.78 37.69
N GLY A 13 33.91 -36.36 36.43
CA GLY A 13 33.98 -37.32 35.31
C GLY A 13 33.30 -36.95 33.99
N ILE A 14 33.96 -36.08 33.21
CA ILE A 14 34.33 -36.26 31.79
C ILE A 14 33.28 -36.86 30.82
N ALA A 15 32.85 -36.06 29.86
CA ALA A 15 32.95 -36.40 28.43
C ALA A 15 32.79 -35.13 27.58
N ALA A 16 33.87 -34.75 26.88
CA ALA A 16 33.84 -33.80 25.80
C ALA A 16 33.18 -34.46 24.58
N PHE A 17 32.18 -33.80 23.99
CA PHE A 17 31.76 -34.07 22.63
C PHE A 17 31.93 -32.78 21.82
N SER A 18 33.06 -32.74 21.12
CA SER A 18 33.30 -31.93 19.95
C SER A 18 32.34 -32.40 18.85
N ALA A 19 31.29 -31.62 18.58
CA ALA A 19 30.55 -31.74 17.34
C ALA A 19 31.23 -30.81 16.32
N GLY A 20 32.03 -31.42 15.45
CA GLY A 20 32.64 -30.75 14.32
C GLY A 20 31.56 -30.20 13.39
N ILE A 21 31.66 -28.91 13.08
CA ILE A 21 30.95 -28.28 11.96
C ILE A 21 31.38 -29.03 10.70
N THR A 22 30.44 -29.73 10.07
CA THR A 22 30.69 -30.41 8.81
C THR A 22 30.92 -29.37 7.71
N ARG A 23 31.77 -29.71 6.74
CA ARG A 23 32.21 -28.83 5.63
C ARG A 23 31.07 -28.36 4.70
N GLN A 24 29.81 -28.71 5.00
CA GLN A 24 28.60 -28.28 4.30
C GLN A 24 27.79 -27.20 5.04
N GLU A 25 28.04 -26.94 6.33
CA GLU A 25 27.37 -25.88 7.09
C GLU A 25 28.09 -24.51 7.00
N ALA A 26 29.31 -24.48 6.47
CA ALA A 26 30.07 -23.25 6.21
C ALA A 26 29.66 -22.51 4.91
N ILE A 27 28.73 -23.06 4.12
CA ILE A 27 28.23 -22.44 2.88
C ILE A 27 26.89 -21.73 3.10
N SER A 28 26.21 -21.94 4.22
CA SER A 28 24.93 -21.27 4.55
C SER A 28 25.07 -20.07 5.51
N MET A 29 26.29 -19.54 5.70
CA MET A 29 26.56 -18.31 6.47
C MET A 29 27.23 -17.21 5.63
N LYS A 30 27.15 -17.30 4.30
CA LYS A 30 27.61 -16.26 3.36
C LYS A 30 26.49 -15.61 2.55
N THR A 31 25.22 -15.85 2.89
CA THR A 31 24.07 -15.32 2.13
C THR A 31 23.06 -14.57 3.00
N SER A 32 23.52 -13.86 4.03
CA SER A 32 22.66 -12.97 4.83
C SER A 32 23.21 -11.54 5.00
N LYS A 33 24.16 -11.14 4.16
CA LYS A 33 24.65 -9.75 4.06
C LYS A 33 24.27 -9.08 2.73
N ALA A 34 23.11 -9.46 2.20
CA ALA A 34 22.38 -8.71 1.19
C ALA A 34 20.98 -8.51 1.77
N LEU A 35 20.41 -7.31 1.60
CA LEU A 35 19.21 -6.77 2.27
C LEU A 35 19.52 -5.94 3.53
N ARG A 36 20.12 -4.77 3.30
CA ARG A 36 19.76 -3.47 3.88
C ARG A 36 20.85 -2.47 3.47
N GLU A 37 20.81 -2.04 2.21
CA GLU A 37 21.25 -0.70 1.91
C GLU A 37 20.04 0.20 2.18
N GLU A 38 19.91 0.67 3.42
CA GLU A 38 19.23 1.94 3.63
C GLU A 38 20.09 2.96 2.88
N HIS A 39 19.69 3.29 1.65
CA HIS A 39 20.25 4.43 0.95
C HIS A 39 19.97 5.65 1.83
N ASP A 40 21.05 6.27 2.30
CA ASP A 40 21.03 7.55 2.97
C ASP A 40 20.38 8.60 2.03
N THR A 41 19.08 8.78 2.17
CA THR A 41 18.25 9.66 1.34
C THR A 41 18.60 11.13 1.54
N SER A 42 19.34 11.47 2.60
CA SER A 42 19.69 12.84 2.95
C SER A 42 20.67 13.45 1.93
N ASN A 43 21.59 12.66 1.38
CA ASN A 43 22.56 13.14 0.41
C ASN A 43 22.01 13.13 -1.04
N THR A 44 21.07 12.23 -1.35
CA THR A 44 20.38 12.17 -2.66
C THR A 44 19.43 13.36 -2.86
N ALA A 45 18.78 13.84 -1.80
CA ALA A 45 17.88 15.00 -1.85
C ALA A 45 18.58 16.29 -2.31
N LEU A 46 19.85 16.49 -1.89
CA LEU A 46 20.64 17.69 -2.19
C LEU A 46 21.11 17.80 -3.65
N GLN A 47 21.01 16.71 -4.43
CA GLN A 47 21.37 16.71 -5.87
C GLN A 47 20.17 16.52 -6.80
N SER A 48 18.96 16.39 -6.27
CA SER A 48 17.76 16.28 -7.10
C SER A 48 17.48 17.62 -7.81
N VAL A 49 17.19 17.56 -9.11
CA VAL A 49 16.84 18.74 -9.91
C VAL A 49 15.33 18.79 -10.05
N LEU A 50 14.71 19.86 -9.55
CA LEU A 50 13.29 20.14 -9.78
C LEU A 50 13.07 20.49 -11.26
N ILE A 51 12.23 19.73 -11.95
CA ILE A 51 11.83 20.00 -13.33
C ILE A 51 10.53 20.81 -13.35
N HIS A 52 9.55 20.37 -12.55
CA HIS A 52 8.22 20.99 -12.47
C HIS A 52 7.62 20.79 -11.08
N ALA A 53 6.83 21.77 -10.63
CA ALA A 53 5.97 21.62 -9.46
C ALA A 53 4.73 22.50 -9.59
N ASP A 54 3.57 21.90 -9.36
CA ASP A 54 2.31 22.58 -9.13
C ASP A 54 1.51 21.85 -8.03
N ARG A 55 0.24 22.22 -7.84
CA ARG A 55 -0.61 21.60 -6.82
C ARG A 55 -0.92 20.12 -7.08
N PHE A 56 -0.81 19.66 -8.33
CA PHE A 56 -1.20 18.30 -8.74
C PHE A 56 0.01 17.37 -8.84
N SER A 57 1.19 17.89 -9.14
CA SER A 57 2.37 17.06 -9.29
C SER A 57 3.69 17.81 -9.09
N THR A 58 4.68 17.06 -8.61
CA THR A 58 6.09 17.45 -8.61
C THR A 58 6.90 16.46 -9.43
N ILE A 59 7.72 16.95 -10.35
CA ILE A 59 8.60 16.15 -11.20
C ILE A 59 10.05 16.50 -10.87
N ARG A 60 10.83 15.51 -10.46
CA ARG A 60 12.25 15.64 -10.12
C ARG A 60 13.09 14.71 -10.98
N GLN A 61 14.29 15.16 -11.32
CA GLN A 61 15.33 14.29 -11.87
C GLN A 61 16.34 13.98 -10.77
N VAL A 62 16.42 12.70 -10.40
CA VAL A 62 17.23 12.21 -9.29
C VAL A 62 18.46 11.50 -9.83
N PRO A 63 19.69 11.87 -9.43
CA PRO A 63 20.87 11.10 -9.78
C PRO A 63 20.90 9.78 -9.01
N PHE A 64 21.39 8.72 -9.65
CA PHE A 64 21.62 7.44 -9.00
C PHE A 64 22.85 6.75 -9.60
N THR A 65 23.35 5.72 -8.92
CA THR A 65 24.46 4.90 -9.43
C THR A 65 23.90 3.56 -9.91
N LEU A 66 24.16 3.23 -11.18
CA LEU A 66 23.81 1.93 -11.74
C LEU A 66 24.62 0.81 -11.06
N HIS A 67 24.12 -0.43 -11.13
CA HIS A 67 24.81 -1.60 -10.59
C HIS A 67 26.23 -1.82 -11.14
N ASN A 68 26.57 -1.19 -12.28
CA ASN A 68 27.89 -1.22 -12.91
C ASN A 68 28.80 -0.03 -12.49
N GLY A 69 28.39 0.77 -11.51
CA GLY A 69 29.11 1.93 -11.00
C GLY A 69 29.00 3.21 -11.85
N LYS A 70 28.33 3.16 -13.02
CA LYS A 70 28.14 4.36 -13.86
C LYS A 70 27.06 5.27 -13.28
N PRO A 71 27.22 6.61 -13.38
CA PRO A 71 26.17 7.54 -12.99
C PRO A 71 24.97 7.42 -13.95
N GLY A 72 23.77 7.53 -13.39
CA GLY A 72 22.50 7.56 -14.09
C GLY A 72 21.63 8.70 -13.55
N ARG A 73 20.53 8.96 -14.26
CA ARG A 73 19.50 9.90 -13.82
C ARG A 73 18.14 9.26 -14.04
N HIS A 74 17.26 9.40 -13.06
CA HIS A 74 15.91 8.86 -13.08
C HIS A 74 14.88 9.97 -12.89
N ILE A 75 13.71 9.84 -13.51
CA ILE A 75 12.60 10.76 -13.28
C ILE A 75 11.74 10.19 -12.16
N VAL A 76 11.43 11.02 -11.18
CA VAL A 76 10.50 10.71 -10.09
C VAL A 76 9.36 11.70 -10.16
N VAL A 77 8.14 11.19 -10.16
CA VAL A 77 6.90 11.97 -10.18
C VAL A 77 6.15 11.74 -8.87
N THR A 78 5.88 12.82 -8.15
CA THR A 78 5.02 12.83 -6.96
C THR A 78 3.69 13.44 -7.33
N ALA A 79 2.58 12.72 -7.16
CA ALA A 79 1.24 13.24 -7.34
C ALA A 79 0.75 13.90 -6.04
N GLY A 80 0.17 15.09 -6.15
CA GLY A 80 -0.34 15.88 -5.02
C GLY A 80 0.72 16.06 -3.92
N SER A 81 0.34 15.71 -2.69
CA SER A 81 1.21 15.70 -1.51
C SER A 81 2.16 14.49 -1.43
N GLY A 82 2.10 13.56 -2.39
CA GLY A 82 2.77 12.26 -2.33
C GLY A 82 1.99 11.20 -1.54
N ARG A 83 0.77 11.53 -1.10
CA ARG A 83 -0.13 10.63 -0.36
C ARG A 83 -1.51 10.62 -1.03
N GLY A 84 -2.15 9.46 -0.97
CA GLY A 84 -3.55 9.30 -1.36
C GLY A 84 -4.18 8.09 -0.74
N VAL A 85 -5.44 7.86 -1.09
CA VAL A 85 -6.27 6.78 -0.56
C VAL A 85 -7.09 6.11 -1.66
N VAL A 86 -7.43 4.83 -1.45
CA VAL A 86 -8.46 4.12 -2.21
C VAL A 86 -9.31 3.31 -1.22
N ILE A 87 -10.62 3.40 -1.36
CA ILE A 87 -11.57 2.84 -0.40
C ILE A 87 -12.38 1.76 -1.09
N VAL A 88 -12.48 0.58 -0.51
CA VAL A 88 -13.30 -0.54 -0.99
C VAL A 88 -14.58 -0.57 -0.16
N PRO A 89 -15.69 0.02 -0.65
CA PRO A 89 -16.92 0.13 0.10
C PRO A 89 -17.74 -1.14 -0.08
N VAL A 90 -18.14 -1.76 1.02
CA VAL A 90 -18.83 -3.04 1.03
C VAL A 90 -20.11 -2.95 1.86
N VAL A 91 -21.17 -3.57 1.36
CA VAL A 91 -22.36 -3.89 2.14
C VAL A 91 -22.70 -5.37 1.97
N ASN A 92 -23.06 -6.03 3.06
CA ASN A 92 -23.58 -7.39 3.03
C ASN A 92 -25.11 -7.35 3.09
N VAL A 93 -25.77 -7.86 2.05
CA VAL A 93 -27.23 -7.97 2.01
C VAL A 93 -27.58 -9.45 1.89
N ARG A 94 -28.14 -10.01 2.97
CA ARG A 94 -28.57 -11.42 3.04
C ARG A 94 -27.45 -12.42 2.70
N GLY A 95 -26.23 -12.17 3.20
CA GLY A 95 -25.07 -13.04 2.97
C GLY A 95 -24.36 -12.81 1.64
N LEU A 96 -24.79 -11.84 0.83
CA LEU A 96 -24.14 -11.47 -0.42
C LEU A 96 -23.45 -10.13 -0.27
N ASN A 97 -22.18 -10.08 -0.66
CA ASN A 97 -21.41 -8.84 -0.66
C ASN A 97 -21.67 -8.04 -1.94
N TYR A 98 -21.92 -6.76 -1.76
CA TYR A 98 -22.01 -5.76 -2.81
C TYR A 98 -20.93 -4.72 -2.60
N PHE A 99 -20.39 -4.22 -3.70
CA PHE A 99 -19.32 -3.22 -3.74
C PHE A 99 -19.84 -1.97 -4.40
N CYS A 100 -19.57 -0.80 -3.80
CA CYS A 100 -19.82 0.46 -4.48
C CYS A 100 -18.62 0.79 -5.37
N VAL A 101 -18.89 1.01 -6.66
CA VAL A 101 -17.91 1.44 -7.66
C VAL A 101 -18.31 2.78 -8.25
N VAL A 102 -17.32 3.53 -8.72
CA VAL A 102 -17.49 4.83 -9.39
C VAL A 102 -17.08 4.68 -10.85
N ASP A 103 -17.93 5.18 -11.75
CA ASP A 103 -17.62 5.34 -13.17
C ASP A 103 -17.24 6.81 -13.41
N GLU A 104 -15.96 7.07 -13.70
CA GLU A 104 -15.42 8.43 -13.83
C GLU A 104 -14.60 8.58 -15.12
N TYR A 105 -14.75 9.71 -15.80
CA TYR A 105 -13.93 10.05 -16.95
C TYR A 105 -12.52 10.46 -16.52
N ARG A 106 -11.53 9.60 -16.80
CA ARG A 106 -10.13 9.84 -16.48
C ARG A 106 -9.41 10.47 -17.68
N LEU A 107 -9.22 11.80 -17.63
CA LEU A 107 -8.55 12.57 -18.69
C LEU A 107 -7.22 11.95 -19.18
N PRO A 108 -6.29 11.45 -18.32
CA PRO A 108 -5.01 10.90 -18.78
C PRO A 108 -5.12 9.70 -19.72
N VAL A 109 -6.22 8.94 -19.64
CA VAL A 109 -6.49 7.78 -20.52
C VAL A 109 -7.63 8.03 -21.49
N GLY A 110 -8.26 9.22 -21.45
CA GLY A 110 -9.34 9.64 -22.34
C GLY A 110 -10.60 8.78 -22.29
N GLN A 111 -10.85 8.09 -21.17
CA GLN A 111 -11.90 7.06 -21.06
C GLN A 111 -12.59 7.12 -19.70
N THR A 112 -13.85 6.69 -19.66
CA THR A 112 -14.54 6.37 -18.40
C THR A 112 -14.02 5.04 -17.86
N ILE A 113 -13.55 5.05 -16.62
CA ILE A 113 -13.00 3.87 -15.93
C ILE A 113 -13.89 3.55 -14.74
N THR A 114 -14.28 2.27 -14.62
CA THR A 114 -14.93 1.77 -13.40
C THR A 114 -13.86 1.49 -12.36
N GLY A 115 -13.97 2.13 -11.20
CA GLY A 115 -13.01 2.01 -10.11
C GLY A 115 -13.65 2.03 -8.73
N PHE A 116 -12.83 1.84 -7.72
CA PHE A 116 -13.20 2.16 -6.35
C PHE A 116 -12.97 3.64 -6.08
N PRO A 117 -13.72 4.25 -5.14
CA PRO A 117 -13.53 5.64 -4.81
C PRO A 117 -12.13 5.92 -4.30
N ARG A 118 -11.53 7.03 -4.74
CA ARG A 118 -10.12 7.35 -4.45
C ARG A 118 -9.81 8.82 -4.65
N GLY A 119 -8.84 9.31 -3.87
CA GLY A 119 -8.33 10.66 -4.08
C GLY A 119 -7.00 10.93 -3.40
N GLY A 120 -6.59 12.19 -3.50
CA GLY A 120 -5.37 12.69 -2.89
C GLY A 120 -5.61 13.06 -1.43
N THR A 121 -4.54 13.03 -0.65
CA THR A 121 -4.58 13.43 0.76
C THR A 121 -3.91 14.77 0.91
N ASP A 122 -4.54 15.72 1.58
CA ASP A 122 -3.92 17.03 1.80
C ASP A 122 -2.71 16.94 2.76
N PRO A 123 -1.73 17.86 2.68
CA PRO A 123 -0.49 17.78 3.47
C PRO A 123 -0.67 17.68 4.98
N HIS A 124 -1.81 18.15 5.51
CA HIS A 124 -2.14 18.15 6.94
C HIS A 124 -3.33 17.24 7.28
N GLU A 125 -3.81 16.47 6.31
CA GLU A 125 -4.94 15.56 6.46
C GLU A 125 -4.42 14.16 6.84
N GLU A 126 -5.09 13.52 7.81
CA GLU A 126 -4.86 12.13 8.13
C GLU A 126 -5.45 11.22 7.05
N GLN A 127 -4.82 10.08 6.78
CA GLN A 127 -5.25 9.19 5.69
C GLN A 127 -6.66 8.64 5.91
N GLU A 128 -7.04 8.41 7.17
CA GLU A 128 -8.40 7.98 7.48
C GLU A 128 -9.43 9.08 7.19
N ASP A 129 -9.12 10.34 7.50
CA ASP A 129 -9.99 11.47 7.24
C ASP A 129 -10.16 11.69 5.72
N ALA A 130 -9.05 11.61 4.97
CA ALA A 130 -9.09 11.63 3.50
C ALA A 130 -9.96 10.49 2.95
N ALA A 131 -9.80 9.27 3.48
CA ALA A 131 -10.59 8.12 3.04
C ALA A 131 -12.09 8.32 3.29
N ARG A 132 -12.49 8.89 4.44
CA ARG A 132 -13.90 9.22 4.73
C ARG A 132 -14.42 10.33 3.82
N ARG A 133 -13.62 11.38 3.59
CA ARG A 133 -13.96 12.51 2.74
C ARG A 133 -14.21 12.06 1.30
N GLU A 134 -13.25 11.36 0.70
CA GLU A 134 -13.32 10.86 -0.68
C GLU A 134 -14.46 9.85 -0.86
N LEU A 135 -14.68 8.96 0.13
CA LEU A 135 -15.82 8.05 0.10
C LEU A 135 -17.15 8.81 0.03
N ARG A 136 -17.32 9.84 0.88
CA ARG A 136 -18.53 10.65 0.92
C ARG A 136 -18.70 11.48 -0.35
N GLU A 137 -17.63 12.09 -0.85
CA GLU A 137 -17.65 12.97 -2.03
C GLU A 137 -17.98 12.21 -3.32
N GLU A 138 -17.38 11.04 -3.53
CA GLU A 138 -17.56 10.30 -4.78
C GLU A 138 -18.77 9.34 -4.75
N THR A 139 -19.29 8.98 -3.58
CA THR A 139 -20.37 7.96 -3.47
C THR A 139 -21.53 8.34 -2.57
N GLY A 140 -21.41 9.38 -1.73
CA GLY A 140 -22.40 9.71 -0.70
C GLY A 140 -22.45 8.70 0.46
N ILE A 141 -21.49 7.78 0.54
CA ILE A 141 -21.44 6.75 1.57
C ILE A 141 -20.77 7.29 2.83
N GLU A 142 -21.37 6.99 3.97
CA GLU A 142 -20.74 7.08 5.29
C GLU A 142 -20.29 5.69 5.74
N ALA A 143 -19.09 5.58 6.32
CA ALA A 143 -18.53 4.30 6.77
C ALA A 143 -18.74 4.10 8.28
N CYS A 144 -19.41 3.00 8.66
CA CYS A 144 -19.55 2.62 10.07
C CYS A 144 -18.29 1.95 10.63
N ASP A 145 -17.54 1.23 9.79
CA ASP A 145 -16.21 0.73 10.09
C ASP A 145 -15.31 1.07 8.91
N LEU A 146 -14.10 1.55 9.19
CA LEU A 146 -13.11 1.93 8.21
C LEU A 146 -11.76 1.36 8.65
N VAL A 147 -11.25 0.40 7.89
CA VAL A 147 -10.08 -0.38 8.29
C VAL A 147 -8.98 -0.22 7.27
N HIS A 148 -7.80 0.19 7.73
CA HIS A 148 -6.60 0.23 6.90
C HIS A 148 -6.14 -1.19 6.53
N MET A 149 -6.04 -1.47 5.24
CA MET A 149 -5.71 -2.78 4.66
C MET A 149 -4.25 -2.90 4.24
N GLY A 150 -3.51 -1.79 4.27
CA GLY A 150 -2.13 -1.68 3.77
C GLY A 150 -2.01 -0.57 2.72
N SER A 151 -0.85 -0.48 2.08
CA SER A 151 -0.55 0.57 1.11
C SER A 151 0.02 0.02 -0.18
N VAL A 152 -0.18 0.74 -1.28
CA VAL A 152 0.31 0.39 -2.62
C VAL A 152 0.96 1.60 -3.31
N PHE A 153 1.81 1.32 -4.29
CA PHE A 153 2.33 2.31 -5.24
C PHE A 153 1.74 2.01 -6.62
N ALA A 154 1.27 3.05 -7.32
CA ALA A 154 0.60 2.87 -8.62
C ALA A 154 1.56 2.42 -9.73
N ASP A 155 2.79 2.95 -9.72
CA ASP A 155 3.86 2.59 -10.64
C ASP A 155 5.23 2.85 -9.97
N THR A 156 5.85 1.81 -9.43
CA THR A 156 7.14 1.91 -8.73
C THR A 156 8.31 2.24 -9.67
N GLY A 157 8.09 2.27 -10.98
CA GLY A 157 9.09 2.68 -11.96
C GLY A 157 9.24 4.20 -12.07
N ILE A 158 8.25 4.99 -11.64
CA ILE A 158 8.28 6.46 -11.82
C ILE A 158 7.55 7.24 -10.72
N LEU A 159 6.51 6.68 -10.10
CA LEU A 159 5.70 7.34 -9.07
C LEU A 159 6.20 6.99 -7.66
N ASP A 160 6.39 8.01 -6.83
CA ASP A 160 6.71 7.84 -5.39
C ASP A 160 5.51 8.08 -4.47
N THR A 161 4.32 8.23 -5.04
CA THR A 161 3.08 8.49 -4.29
C THR A 161 2.58 7.23 -3.61
N LYS A 162 2.50 7.25 -2.27
CA LYS A 162 1.97 6.15 -1.46
C LYS A 162 0.45 6.25 -1.34
N ILE A 163 -0.25 5.18 -1.69
CA ILE A 163 -1.72 5.11 -1.62
C ILE A 163 -2.12 4.12 -0.54
N ASP A 164 -2.78 4.59 0.52
CA ASP A 164 -3.31 3.73 1.57
C ASP A 164 -4.68 3.16 1.16
N VAL A 165 -4.89 1.87 1.42
CA VAL A 165 -6.08 1.12 1.02
C VAL A 165 -6.95 0.93 2.25
N TYR A 166 -8.23 1.26 2.13
CA TYR A 166 -9.19 1.10 3.21
C TYR A 166 -10.34 0.17 2.81
N PHE A 167 -10.72 -0.73 3.70
CA PHE A 167 -12.00 -1.41 3.65
C PHE A 167 -13.03 -0.55 4.39
N ALA A 168 -14.17 -0.28 3.77
CA ALA A 168 -15.25 0.48 4.39
C ALA A 168 -16.53 -0.35 4.47
N GLN A 169 -17.03 -0.61 5.68
CA GLN A 169 -18.37 -1.14 5.86
C GLN A 169 -19.37 0.03 5.75
N ALA A 170 -20.17 0.03 4.69
CA ALA A 170 -21.10 1.12 4.42
C ALA A 170 -22.23 1.18 5.47
N ALA A 171 -22.49 2.37 6.00
CA ALA A 171 -23.57 2.66 6.94
C ALA A 171 -24.89 2.99 6.23
N ASN A 172 -24.82 3.41 4.98
CA ASN A 172 -25.93 3.75 4.10
C ASN A 172 -25.68 3.22 2.69
N ILE A 173 -26.75 3.16 1.88
CA ILE A 173 -26.72 2.59 0.52
C ILE A 173 -27.36 3.61 -0.45
N PRO A 174 -26.66 4.71 -0.79
CA PRO A 174 -27.12 5.63 -1.82
C PRO A 174 -27.16 4.91 -3.18
N THR A 175 -28.13 5.27 -4.03
CA THR A 175 -28.38 4.57 -5.31
C THR A 175 -28.03 5.37 -6.56
N ASP A 176 -27.85 6.69 -6.45
CA ASP A 176 -27.73 7.59 -7.61
C ASP A 176 -26.84 8.82 -7.31
N HIS A 177 -25.74 8.62 -6.58
CA HIS A 177 -24.84 9.72 -6.22
C HIS A 177 -23.94 10.10 -7.39
N VAL A 178 -23.85 11.41 -7.63
CA VAL A 178 -22.97 12.03 -8.63
C VAL A 178 -21.99 12.91 -7.88
N ASP A 179 -20.70 12.66 -8.11
CA ASP A 179 -19.63 13.50 -7.59
C ASP A 179 -19.75 14.92 -8.21
N PRO A 180 -19.91 15.97 -7.39
CA PRO A 180 -20.02 17.34 -7.89
C PRO A 180 -18.72 17.87 -8.53
N GLU A 181 -17.55 17.28 -8.22
CA GLU A 181 -16.27 17.73 -8.74
C GLU A 181 -15.92 17.08 -10.08
N THR A 182 -16.05 15.76 -10.16
CA THR A 182 -15.64 15.00 -11.36
C THR A 182 -16.81 14.65 -12.29
N GLY A 183 -18.05 14.74 -11.80
CA GLY A 183 -19.23 14.20 -12.49
C GLY A 183 -19.28 12.67 -12.53
N GLY A 184 -18.40 11.98 -11.79
CA GLY A 184 -18.39 10.53 -11.66
C GLY A 184 -19.68 10.03 -11.01
N THR A 185 -20.14 8.86 -11.41
CA THR A 185 -21.39 8.27 -10.88
C THR A 185 -21.10 6.98 -10.14
N SER A 186 -21.74 6.81 -8.99
CA SER A 186 -21.56 5.62 -8.17
C SER A 186 -22.69 4.61 -8.38
N ARG A 187 -22.37 3.32 -8.24
CA ARG A 187 -23.36 2.23 -8.27
C ARG A 187 -22.87 1.01 -7.51
N TRP A 188 -23.83 0.27 -6.96
CA TRP A 188 -23.57 -1.01 -6.31
C TRP A 188 -23.52 -2.15 -7.33
N ILE A 189 -22.52 -3.03 -7.17
CA ILE A 189 -22.40 -4.27 -7.94
C ILE A 189 -22.22 -5.46 -7.02
N ALA A 190 -22.78 -6.61 -7.40
CA ALA A 190 -22.55 -7.84 -6.67
C ALA A 190 -21.09 -8.29 -6.84
N HIS A 191 -20.52 -8.91 -5.79
CA HIS A 191 -19.15 -9.45 -5.82
C HIS A 191 -18.87 -10.29 -7.08
N GLY A 192 -19.80 -11.17 -7.45
CA GLY A 192 -19.67 -12.04 -8.64
C GLY A 192 -19.60 -11.30 -9.98
N GLN A 193 -19.96 -10.01 -10.04
CA GLN A 193 -19.88 -9.20 -11.27
C GLN A 193 -18.50 -8.57 -11.47
N LEU A 194 -17.68 -8.44 -10.42
CA LEU A 194 -16.35 -7.81 -10.49
C LEU A 194 -15.46 -8.52 -11.52
N GLY A 195 -15.45 -9.84 -11.52
CA GLY A 195 -14.65 -10.63 -12.46
C GLY A 195 -14.95 -10.28 -13.92
N SER A 196 -16.22 -10.08 -14.29
CA SER A 196 -16.60 -9.71 -15.65
C SER A 196 -16.13 -8.29 -16.03
N LEU A 197 -16.22 -7.34 -15.09
CA LEU A 197 -15.73 -5.97 -15.31
C LEU A 197 -14.21 -5.92 -15.49
N ILE A 198 -13.48 -6.75 -14.76
CA ILE A 198 -12.03 -6.87 -14.86
C ILE A 198 -11.66 -7.49 -16.22
N HIS A 199 -12.23 -8.64 -16.58
CA HIS A 199 -11.91 -9.33 -17.83
C HIS A 199 -12.27 -8.52 -19.08
N SER A 200 -13.37 -7.77 -19.04
CA SER A 200 -13.77 -6.89 -20.15
C SER A 200 -12.93 -5.61 -20.25
N GLY A 201 -12.08 -5.32 -19.26
CA GLY A 201 -11.29 -4.09 -19.21
C GLY A 201 -12.07 -2.84 -18.81
N LYS A 202 -13.32 -2.96 -18.36
CA LYS A 202 -14.07 -1.83 -17.78
C LYS A 202 -13.50 -1.40 -16.43
N MET A 203 -13.03 -2.38 -15.64
CA MET A 203 -12.29 -2.18 -14.40
C MET A 203 -10.82 -2.53 -14.62
N ARG A 204 -10.02 -1.52 -14.96
CA ARG A 204 -8.61 -1.68 -15.35
C ARG A 204 -7.65 -0.69 -14.68
N CYS A 205 -8.12 0.03 -13.66
CA CYS A 205 -7.25 0.87 -12.84
C CYS A 205 -6.43 -0.01 -11.90
N GLY A 206 -5.10 0.09 -11.94
CA GLY A 206 -4.20 -0.74 -11.12
C GLY A 206 -4.44 -0.59 -9.61
N LEU A 207 -4.76 0.61 -9.13
CA LEU A 207 -5.08 0.85 -7.72
C LEU A 207 -6.35 0.13 -7.28
N THR A 208 -7.41 0.18 -8.10
CA THR A 208 -8.66 -0.57 -7.86
C THR A 208 -8.40 -2.07 -7.77
N LEU A 209 -7.62 -2.61 -8.71
CA LEU A 209 -7.32 -4.05 -8.74
C LEU A 209 -6.47 -4.48 -7.53
N ALA A 210 -5.49 -3.67 -7.14
CA ALA A 210 -4.66 -3.95 -5.97
C ALA A 210 -5.47 -3.85 -4.67
N ALA A 211 -6.35 -2.85 -4.55
CA ALA A 211 -7.24 -2.69 -3.41
C ALA A 211 -8.22 -3.86 -3.26
N LEU A 212 -8.82 -4.31 -4.38
CA LEU A 212 -9.66 -5.51 -4.40
C LEU A 212 -8.88 -6.72 -3.87
N SER A 213 -7.67 -6.93 -4.39
CA SER A 213 -6.82 -8.05 -4.00
C SER A 213 -6.52 -8.07 -2.50
N LEU A 214 -6.17 -6.91 -1.91
CA LEU A 214 -5.93 -6.80 -0.47
C LEU A 214 -7.19 -7.17 0.35
N VAL A 215 -8.36 -6.69 -0.07
CA VAL A 215 -9.62 -6.98 0.63
C VAL A 215 -10.02 -8.45 0.49
N GLU A 216 -9.93 -9.03 -0.72
CA GLU A 216 -10.28 -10.44 -0.95
C GLU A 216 -9.39 -11.41 -0.15
N HIS A 217 -8.11 -11.07 0.05
CA HIS A 217 -7.17 -11.89 0.81
C HIS A 217 -7.15 -11.61 2.32
N SER A 218 -7.93 -10.63 2.78
CA SER A 218 -7.99 -10.27 4.21
C SER A 218 -8.88 -11.17 5.05
N GLY A 219 -9.77 -11.95 4.42
CA GLY A 219 -10.81 -12.72 5.11
C GLY A 219 -12.03 -11.91 5.56
N ARG A 220 -12.06 -10.59 5.35
CA ARG A 220 -13.18 -9.71 5.76
C ARG A 220 -14.47 -9.85 4.95
N LEU A 221 -14.40 -10.49 3.79
CA LEU A 221 -15.57 -10.74 2.93
C LEU A 221 -16.32 -12.04 3.26
N ARG A 222 -15.90 -12.77 4.29
CA ARG A 222 -16.45 -14.08 4.66
C ARG A 222 -17.55 -13.98 5.71
#